data_AF-A0A645EUH0-F1
#
_entry.id   AF-A0A645EUH0-F1
#
_cell.length_a   1.000
_cell.length_b   1.000
_cell.length_c   1.000
_cell.angle_alpha   90.00
_cell.angle_beta   90.00
_cell.angle_gamma   90.00
#
_symmetry.space_group_name_H-M   'P 1'
#
loop_
_entity.id
_entity.type
_entity.pdbx_description
1 polymer ?
#
loop_
_entity_poly.entity_id
_entity_poly.type
_entity_poly.pdbx_seq_one_letter_code
_entity_poly.pdbx_strand_id
1 'polypeptide(L)'
;MCACVTAASQGITSGACMLLGGSLAEIERAVKTTMVNVFGVVCDGARLACAMKLASAAGIAIECAQIAMDGYETPAGQGVVGKTADDSLNFMGYFAQEGMRDSDRALCRALYEKRRKQLE
;
A
#
# COMPACT_ATOMS: atom_id res chain seq x y z
N MET A 1 1.98 -9.26 3.25
CA MET A 1 1.97 -7.85 2.80
C MET A 1 2.41 -6.96 3.96
N CYS A 2 2.97 -5.77 3.72
CA CYS A 2 3.30 -4.82 4.80
C CYS A 2 2.06 -4.03 5.24
N ALA A 3 1.41 -4.49 6.32
CA ALA A 3 0.22 -3.83 6.87
C ALA A 3 0.47 -2.37 7.30
N CYS A 4 1.68 -2.05 7.76
CA CYS A 4 2.03 -0.70 8.20
C CYS A 4 1.98 0.28 7.01
N VAL A 5 2.58 -0.10 5.88
CA VAL A 5 2.63 0.73 4.68
C VAL A 5 1.25 0.85 4.05
N THR A 6 0.51 -0.25 3.94
CA THR A 6 -0.83 -0.21 3.36
C THR A 6 -1.79 0.62 4.20
N ALA A 7 -1.87 0.38 5.51
CA ALA A 7 -2.76 1.17 6.37
C ALA A 7 -2.35 2.65 6.44
N ALA A 8 -1.06 2.95 6.62
CA ALA A 8 -0.59 4.32 6.76
C ALA A 8 -0.81 5.12 5.47
N SER A 9 -0.47 4.57 4.29
CA SER A 9 -0.65 5.28 3.02
C SER A 9 -2.13 5.59 2.74
N GLN A 10 -3.04 4.64 2.99
CA GLN A 10 -4.48 4.87 2.81
C GLN A 10 -5.03 5.93 3.77
N GLY A 11 -4.59 5.90 5.03
CA GLY A 11 -4.95 6.93 6.01
C GLY A 11 -4.41 8.32 5.65
N ILE A 12 -3.14 8.39 5.25
CA ILE A 12 -2.49 9.64 4.84
C ILE A 12 -3.15 10.21 3.59
N THR A 13 -3.42 9.41 2.56
CA THR A 13 -4.04 9.91 1.32
C THR A 13 -5.44 10.46 1.59
N SER A 14 -6.23 9.74 2.38
CA SER A 14 -7.59 10.16 2.75
C SER A 14 -7.57 11.45 3.55
N GLY A 15 -6.69 11.53 4.56
CA GLY A 15 -6.51 12.72 5.38
C GLY A 15 -5.98 13.91 4.58
N ALA A 16 -5.05 13.68 3.65
CA ALA A 16 -4.53 14.72 2.76
C ALA A 16 -5.63 15.26 1.84
N CYS A 17 -6.45 14.40 1.22
CA CYS A 17 -7.62 14.83 0.45
C CYS A 17 -8.57 15.69 1.30
N MET A 18 -8.89 15.27 2.53
CA MET A 18 -9.74 16.06 3.43
C MET A 18 -9.14 17.44 3.72
N LEU A 19 -7.84 17.52 4.01
CA LEU A 19 -7.15 18.78 4.29
C LEU A 19 -7.07 19.71 3.06
N LEU A 20 -7.04 19.14 1.86
CA LEU A 20 -7.08 19.87 0.60
C LEU A 20 -8.50 20.30 0.19
N GLY A 21 -9.51 20.03 1.02
CA GLY A 21 -10.91 20.38 0.73
C GLY A 21 -11.63 19.41 -0.21
N GLY A 22 -11.08 18.21 -0.41
CA GLY A 22 -11.68 17.15 -1.21
C GLY A 22 -12.94 16.58 -0.58
N SER A 23 -13.87 16.12 -1.42
CA SER A 23 -15.05 15.38 -1.01
C SER A 23 -14.77 13.89 -0.87
N LEU A 24 -15.79 13.11 -0.51
CA LEU A 24 -15.71 11.65 -0.50
C LEU A 24 -15.32 11.07 -1.87
N ALA A 25 -15.68 11.75 -2.97
CA ALA A 25 -15.30 11.31 -4.31
C ALA A 25 -13.79 11.42 -4.55
N GLU A 26 -13.15 12.52 -4.13
CA GLU A 26 -11.68 12.66 -4.19
C GLU A 26 -10.99 11.65 -3.28
N ILE A 27 -11.54 11.39 -2.09
CA ILE A 27 -11.00 10.36 -1.19
C ILE A 27 -11.08 8.98 -1.85
N GLU A 28 -12.19 8.64 -2.51
CA GLU A 28 -12.32 7.37 -3.24
C GLU A 28 -11.30 7.25 -4.38
N ARG A 29 -11.14 8.31 -5.19
CA ARG A 29 -10.11 8.40 -6.23
C ARG A 29 -8.71 8.15 -5.66
N ALA A 30 -8.39 8.80 -4.54
CA ALA A 30 -7.09 8.75 -3.90
C ALA A 30 -6.80 7.37 -3.31
N VAL A 31 -7.78 6.72 -2.66
CA VAL A 31 -7.64 5.37 -2.09
C VAL A 31 -7.33 4.35 -3.19
N LYS A 32 -8.10 4.38 -4.29
CA LYS A 32 -7.88 3.50 -5.45
C LYS A 32 -6.49 3.69 -6.05
N THR A 33 -6.07 4.95 -6.23
CA THR A 33 -4.77 5.30 -6.79
C THR A 33 -3.62 4.97 -5.85
N THR A 34 -3.78 5.16 -4.55
CA THR A 34 -2.77 4.81 -3.55
C THR A 34 -2.58 3.30 -3.49
N MET A 35 -3.66 2.53 -3.57
CA MET A 35 -3.62 1.07 -3.46
C MET A 35 -2.65 0.44 -4.47
N VAL A 36 -2.73 0.81 -5.75
CA VAL A 36 -1.88 0.20 -6.78
C VAL A 36 -0.39 0.48 -6.54
N ASN A 37 -0.05 1.62 -5.93
CA ASN A 37 1.34 2.02 -5.66
C ASN A 37 1.97 1.28 -4.48
N VAL A 38 1.17 0.83 -3.51
CA VAL A 38 1.68 0.21 -2.28
C VAL A 38 1.36 -1.28 -2.13
N PHE A 39 0.52 -1.84 -3.00
CA PHE A 39 0.04 -3.22 -2.90
C PHE A 39 1.16 -4.26 -2.75
N GLY A 40 2.25 -4.10 -3.50
CA GLY A 40 3.36 -5.06 -3.52
C GLY A 40 4.35 -4.94 -2.36
N VAL A 41 4.19 -3.98 -1.44
CA VAL A 41 5.20 -3.75 -0.40
C VAL A 41 5.19 -4.90 0.62
N VAL A 42 6.32 -5.61 0.71
CA VAL A 42 6.47 -6.78 1.59
C VAL A 42 6.94 -6.41 3.00
N CYS A 43 6.49 -7.19 3.98
CA CYS A 43 6.96 -7.09 5.36
C CYS A 43 8.16 -8.03 5.54
N ASP A 44 9.32 -7.49 5.89
CA ASP A 44 10.57 -8.22 6.18
C ASP A 44 10.98 -8.12 7.67
N GLY A 45 10.03 -7.73 8.53
CA GLY A 45 10.19 -7.58 9.97
C GLY A 45 10.50 -6.15 10.44
N ALA A 46 10.31 -5.90 11.74
CA ALA A 46 10.53 -4.59 12.35
C ALA A 46 12.01 -4.22 12.40
N ARG A 47 12.45 -3.32 11.52
CA ARG A 47 13.83 -2.83 11.37
C ARG A 47 13.84 -1.38 10.94
N LEU A 48 15.03 -0.76 10.84
CA LEU A 48 15.20 0.58 10.25
C LEU A 48 14.55 0.71 8.86
N ALA A 49 14.50 -0.39 8.09
CA ALA A 49 13.79 -0.44 6.81
C ALA A 49 12.29 -0.09 6.91
N CYS A 50 11.63 -0.32 8.05
CA CYS A 50 10.24 0.10 8.26
C CYS A 50 10.09 1.62 8.21
N ALA A 51 11.01 2.37 8.83
CA ALA A 51 10.98 3.83 8.78
C ALA A 51 11.14 4.34 7.33
N MET A 52 12.07 3.75 6.57
CA MET A 52 12.28 4.10 5.16
C MET A 52 11.06 3.80 4.29
N LYS A 53 10.44 2.63 4.50
CA LYS A 53 9.21 2.23 3.80
C LYS A 53 8.04 3.16 4.12
N LEU A 54 7.88 3.56 5.39
CA LEU A 54 6.83 4.49 5.81
C LEU A 54 7.07 5.91 5.28
N ALA A 55 8.31 6.39 5.26
CA ALA A 55 8.64 7.69 4.66
C ALA A 55 8.29 7.71 3.17
N SER A 56 8.61 6.64 2.43
CA SER A 56 8.24 6.50 1.02
C SER A 56 6.73 6.43 0.85
N ALA A 57 6.04 5.65 1.69
CA ALA A 57 4.58 5.51 1.67
C ALA A 57 3.86 6.84 1.92
N ALA A 58 4.39 7.68 2.81
CA ALA A 58 3.84 9.01 3.07
C ALA A 58 3.96 9.92 1.83
N GLY A 59 5.11 9.92 1.16
CA GLY A 59 5.31 10.65 -0.09
C GLY A 59 4.33 10.21 -1.18
N ILE A 60 4.24 8.89 -1.42
CA ILE A 60 3.31 8.29 -2.39
C ILE A 60 1.86 8.68 -2.07
N ALA A 61 1.46 8.62 -0.80
CA ALA A 61 0.09 8.93 -0.39
C ALA A 61 -0.28 10.40 -0.60
N ILE A 62 0.65 11.33 -0.35
CA ILE A 62 0.43 12.76 -0.62
C ILE A 62 0.30 13.02 -2.13
N GLU A 63 1.17 12.39 -2.93
CA GLU A 63 1.11 12.48 -4.40
C GLU A 63 -0.22 11.94 -4.94
N CYS A 64 -0.67 10.77 -4.45
CA CYS A 64 -1.96 10.21 -4.86
C CYS A 64 -3.15 11.09 -4.47
N ALA A 65 -3.07 11.80 -3.34
CA ALA A 65 -4.09 12.75 -2.94
C ALA A 65 -4.12 13.96 -3.91
N GLN A 66 -2.97 14.48 -4.31
CA GLN A 66 -2.88 15.56 -5.31
C GLN A 66 -3.46 15.13 -6.66
N ILE A 67 -3.08 13.94 -7.16
CA ILE A 67 -3.63 13.36 -8.39
C ILE A 67 -5.16 13.27 -8.33
N ALA A 68 -5.71 12.85 -7.19
CA ALA A 68 -7.15 12.76 -6.98
C ALA A 68 -7.84 14.13 -6.95
N MET A 69 -7.20 15.14 -6.35
CA MET A 69 -7.70 16.52 -6.36
C MET A 69 -7.69 17.14 -7.76
N ASP A 70 -6.75 16.73 -8.61
CA ASP A 70 -6.71 17.13 -10.03
C ASP A 70 -7.77 16.38 -10.89
N GLY A 71 -8.59 15.53 -10.28
CA GLY A 71 -9.68 14.80 -10.93
C GLY A 71 -9.25 13.49 -11.59
N TYR A 72 -8.03 13.01 -11.33
CA TYR A 72 -7.50 11.78 -11.88
C TYR A 72 -7.59 10.61 -10.88
N GLU A 73 -7.72 9.40 -11.42
CA GLU A 73 -7.66 8.17 -10.63
C GLU A 73 -7.07 7.03 -11.44
N THR A 74 -6.62 5.98 -10.76
CA THR A 74 -6.39 4.69 -11.42
C THR A 74 -7.74 4.05 -11.78
N PRO A 75 -8.04 3.81 -13.07
CA PRO A 75 -9.32 3.24 -13.47
C PRO A 75 -9.52 1.82 -12.95
N ALA A 76 -10.79 1.45 -12.74
CA ALA A 76 -11.15 0.08 -12.37
C ALA A 76 -10.62 -0.95 -13.39
N GLY A 77 -10.08 -2.07 -12.90
CA GLY A 77 -9.49 -3.13 -13.74
C GLY A 77 -8.05 -2.86 -14.18
N GLN A 78 -7.46 -1.71 -13.84
CA GLN A 78 -6.02 -1.51 -13.97
C GLN A 78 -5.31 -2.07 -12.74
N GLY A 79 -4.59 -3.18 -12.95
CA GLY A 79 -3.88 -3.89 -11.88
C GLY A 79 -4.84 -4.48 -10.84
N VAL A 80 -4.71 -4.02 -9.60
CA VAL A 80 -5.44 -4.56 -8.43
C VAL A 80 -6.66 -3.73 -8.02
N VAL A 81 -7.00 -2.70 -8.81
CA VAL A 81 -8.03 -1.71 -8.48
C VAL A 81 -9.44 -2.21 -8.86
N GLY A 82 -10.35 -2.17 -7.89
CA GLY A 82 -11.77 -2.50 -8.04
C GLY A 82 -12.61 -1.33 -8.56
N LYS A 83 -13.94 -1.50 -8.60
CA LYS A 83 -14.85 -0.44 -9.07
C LYS A 83 -14.97 0.69 -8.05
N THR A 84 -14.97 0.34 -6.77
CA THR A 84 -15.01 1.25 -5.62
C THR A 84 -13.73 1.15 -4.80
N ALA A 85 -13.53 2.10 -3.89
CA ALA A 85 -12.49 1.98 -2.87
C ALA A 85 -12.67 0.70 -2.03
N ASP A 86 -13.89 0.37 -1.63
CA ASP A 86 -14.19 -0.81 -0.83
C ASP A 86 -13.88 -2.12 -1.57
N ASP A 87 -14.24 -2.23 -2.86
CA ASP A 87 -13.89 -3.39 -3.68
C ASP A 87 -12.38 -3.59 -3.74
N SER A 88 -11.64 -2.48 -3.87
CA SER A 88 -10.18 -2.46 -3.93
C SER A 88 -9.59 -2.90 -2.59
N LEU A 89 -10.04 -2.33 -1.48
CA LEU A 89 -9.57 -2.68 -0.13
C LEU A 89 -9.94 -4.12 0.25
N ASN A 90 -11.12 -4.61 -0.11
CA ASN A 90 -11.54 -5.99 0.10
C ASN A 90 -10.64 -6.97 -0.68
N PHE A 91 -10.33 -6.66 -1.94
CA PHE A 91 -9.37 -7.44 -2.72
C PHE A 91 -7.97 -7.42 -2.06
N MET A 92 -7.50 -6.26 -1.60
CA MET A 92 -6.22 -6.14 -0.89
C MET A 92 -6.18 -7.01 0.37
N GLY A 93 -7.24 -6.96 1.20
CA GLY A 93 -7.36 -7.74 2.42
C GLY A 93 -7.34 -9.24 2.14
N TYR A 94 -8.16 -9.70 1.19
CA TYR A 94 -8.19 -11.10 0.76
C TYR A 94 -6.82 -11.58 0.28
N PHE A 95 -6.19 -10.81 -0.62
CA PHE A 95 -4.91 -11.21 -1.19
C PHE A 95 -3.78 -11.20 -0.15
N ALA A 96 -3.79 -10.22 0.77
CA ALA A 96 -2.82 -10.17 1.86
C ALA A 96 -2.94 -11.37 2.81
N GLN A 97 -4.16 -11.85 3.08
CA GLN A 97 -4.42 -12.95 4.01
C GLN A 97 -4.23 -14.33 3.39
N GLU A 98 -4.74 -14.53 2.18
CA GLU A 98 -4.80 -15.83 1.52
C GLU A 98 -3.75 -15.93 0.40
N GLY A 99 -3.70 -14.95 -0.50
CA GLY A 99 -2.83 -14.97 -1.68
C GLY A 99 -1.33 -14.87 -1.37
N MET A 100 -0.97 -14.27 -0.23
CA MET A 100 0.43 -14.05 0.15
C MET A 100 1.05 -15.14 1.02
N ARG A 101 0.31 -16.19 1.41
CA ARG A 101 0.78 -17.20 2.38
C ARG A 101 2.09 -17.89 1.97
N ASP A 102 2.17 -18.34 0.72
CA ASP A 102 3.37 -19.04 0.23
C ASP A 102 4.53 -18.07 -0.03
N SER A 103 4.23 -16.88 -0.53
CA SER A 103 5.22 -15.80 -0.69
C SER A 103 5.85 -15.39 0.65
N ASP A 104 5.06 -15.31 1.71
CA ASP A 104 5.53 -15.02 3.06
C ASP A 104 6.48 -16.11 3.58
N ARG A 105 6.12 -17.39 3.39
CA ARG A 105 6.98 -18.53 3.72
C ARG A 105 8.29 -18.52 2.94
N ALA A 106 8.24 -18.22 1.63
CA ALA A 106 9.41 -18.11 0.78
C ALA A 106 10.33 -16.96 1.23
N LEU A 107 9.76 -15.79 1.55
CA LEU A 107 10.51 -14.66 2.07
C LEU A 107 11.19 -15.00 3.40
N CYS A 108 10.49 -15.66 4.32
CA CYS A 108 11.07 -16.11 5.58
C CYS A 108 12.30 -16.99 5.35
N ARG A 109 12.21 -18.01 4.48
CA ARG A 109 13.35 -18.88 4.13
C ARG A 109 14.52 -18.10 3.58
N ALA A 110 14.28 -17.21 2.61
CA ALA A 110 15.31 -16.37 2.02
C ALA A 110 16.00 -15.46 3.04
N LEU A 111 15.25 -14.90 4.00
CA LEU A 111 15.80 -14.07 5.07
C LEU A 111 16.69 -14.87 6.04
N TYR A 112 16.30 -16.11 6.38
CA TYR A 112 17.13 -16.99 7.21
C TYR A 112 18.42 -17.38 6.51
N GLU A 113 18.35 -17.78 5.24
CA GLU A 113 19.53 -18.12 4.46
C GLU A 113 20.48 -16.93 4.31
N LYS A 114 19.94 -15.74 4.01
CA LYS A 114 20.72 -14.50 3.94
C LYS A 114 21.42 -14.21 5.27
N ARG A 115 20.72 -14.36 6.40
CA ARG A 115 21.30 -14.13 7.74
C ARG A 115 22.42 -15.12 8.02
N ARG A 116 22.26 -16.41 7.69
CA ARG A 116 23.31 -17.42 7.88
C ARG A 116 24.60 -17.04 7.17
N LYS A 117 24.50 -16.63 5.90
CA LYS A 117 25.64 -16.17 5.09
C LYS A 117 26.32 -14.88 5.60
N GLN A 118 25.65 -14.10 6.45
CA GLN A 118 26.22 -12.87 7.03
C GLN A 118 26.98 -13.14 8.33
N LEU A 119 26.83 -14.33 8.92
CA LEU A 119 27.46 -14.74 10.16
C LEU A 119 28.67 -15.66 9.94
N GLU A 120 28.83 -16.18 8.72
CA GLU A 120 30.01 -16.89 8.21
C GLU A 120 31.06 -15.88 7.73
#